data_AF-I6R1S0-F1
#
_entry.id   AF-I6R1S0-F1
#
_cell.length_a   1.000
_cell.length_b   1.000
_cell.length_c   1.000
_cell.angle_alpha   90.00
_cell.angle_beta   90.00
_cell.angle_gamma   90.00
#
_symmetry.space_group_name_H-M   'P 1'
#
loop_
_entity.id
_entity.type
_entity.pdbx_description
1 polymer ?
#
loop_
_entity_poly.entity_id
_entity_poly.type
_entity_poly.pdbx_seq_one_letter_code
_entity_poly.pdbx_strand_id
1 'polypeptide(L)' 'AEHELNCSTSAMRAVGSSHADPFVTTSAAIAALSGPLHGGANEEVLRMLSEIGSNENIPGFIQQVKDGKRKLMGFGHPV' A
#
# COMPACT_ATOMS: atom_id res chain seq x y z
N ALA A 1 -3.31 15.76 -0.37
CA ALA A 1 -2.02 15.28 -0.90
C ALA A 1 -1.02 14.95 0.21
N GLU A 2 -1.19 15.50 1.41
CA GLU A 2 -0.34 15.23 2.57
C GLU A 2 -1.07 14.28 3.55
N HIS A 3 -0.32 13.36 4.16
CA HIS A 3 -0.81 12.42 5.18
C HIS A 3 0.29 12.14 6.22
N GLU A 4 0.82 13.23 6.76
CA GLU A 4 1.80 13.33 7.84
C GLU A 4 2.99 12.35 7.70
N LEU A 5 3.27 11.56 8.74
CA LEU A 5 4.46 10.72 8.86
C LEU A 5 4.24 9.27 8.42
N ASN A 6 3.47 9.08 7.36
CA ASN A 6 3.36 7.78 6.70
C ASN A 6 4.74 7.24 6.25
N CYS A 7 4.79 5.95 5.90
CA CYS A 7 6.03 5.22 5.60
C CYS A 7 6.95 5.97 4.60
N SER A 8 6.43 6.45 3.48
CA SER A 8 7.23 7.15 2.47
C SER A 8 7.74 8.51 2.93
N THR A 9 6.92 9.28 3.66
CA THR A 9 7.36 10.56 4.24
C THR A 9 8.46 10.33 5.27
N SER A 10 8.31 9.32 6.12
CA SER A 10 9.31 8.93 7.12
C SER A 10 10.62 8.44 6.50
N ALA A 11 10.55 7.67 5.41
CA ALA A 11 11.72 7.23 4.64
C ALA A 11 12.49 8.42 4.04
N MET A 12 11.78 9.38 3.43
CA MET A 12 12.38 10.60 2.89
C MET A 12 13.14 11.38 3.98
N ARG A 13 12.53 11.55 5.16
CA ARG A 13 13.13 12.25 6.30
C ARG A 13 14.38 11.55 6.81
N ALA A 14 14.35 10.22 6.92
CA ALA A 14 15.49 9.44 7.39
C ALA A 14 16.69 9.61 6.43
N VAL A 15 16.49 9.45 5.12
CA VAL A 15 17.56 9.62 4.12
C VAL A 15 18.06 11.07 4.08
N GLY A 16 17.14 12.04 4.09
CA GLY A 16 17.46 13.47 4.04
C GLY A 16 18.19 14.00 5.28
N SER A 17 18.08 13.33 6.42
CA SER A 17 18.74 13.75 7.67
C SER A 17 20.27 13.82 7.60
N SER A 18 20.86 13.19 6.58
CA SER A 18 22.30 13.23 6.29
C SER A 18 22.73 14.37 5.35
N HIS A 19 21.81 15.28 5.00
CA HIS A 19 21.98 16.26 3.92
C HIS A 19 22.17 15.62 2.53
N ALA A 20 21.53 14.47 2.29
CA ALA A 20 21.50 13.82 0.99
C ALA A 20 20.77 14.69 -0.06
N ASP A 21 21.15 14.53 -1.32
CA ASP A 21 20.56 15.24 -2.45
C ASP A 21 19.02 15.03 -2.52
N PRO A 22 18.23 16.09 -2.80
CA PRO A 22 16.76 15.98 -2.86
C PRO A 22 16.25 14.89 -3.78
N PHE A 23 16.85 14.68 -4.96
CA PHE A 23 16.43 13.62 -5.89
C PHE A 23 16.65 12.22 -5.30
N VAL A 24 17.72 12.04 -4.52
CA VAL A 24 17.99 10.78 -3.81
C VAL A 24 16.95 10.56 -2.70
N THR A 25 16.65 11.59 -1.91
CA THR A 25 15.63 11.49 -0.84
C THR A 25 14.23 11.21 -1.40
N THR A 26 13.86 11.84 -2.51
CA THR A 26 12.59 11.59 -3.22
C THR A 26 12.55 10.18 -3.79
N SER A 27 13.66 9.67 -4.34
CA SER A 27 13.74 8.30 -4.86
C SER A 27 13.48 7.27 -3.75
N ALA A 28 14.01 7.49 -2.55
CA ALA A 28 13.74 6.64 -1.39
C ALA A 28 12.27 6.68 -0.97
N ALA A 29 11.64 7.86 -1.00
CA ALA A 29 10.22 8.02 -0.71
C ALA A 29 9.35 7.25 -1.71
N ILE A 30 9.66 7.34 -3.01
CA ILE A 30 8.95 6.63 -4.08
C ILE A 30 9.10 5.11 -3.92
N ALA A 31 10.30 4.63 -3.60
CA ALA A 31 10.54 3.22 -3.35
C ALA A 31 9.66 2.71 -2.19
N ALA A 32 9.61 3.43 -1.07
CA ALA A 32 8.74 3.09 0.05
C ALA A 32 7.25 3.16 -0.30
N LEU A 33 6.84 4.13 -1.12
CA LEU A 33 5.46 4.27 -1.61
C LEU A 33 5.04 3.11 -2.52
N SER A 34 5.94 2.58 -3.34
CA SER A 34 5.63 1.49 -4.29
C SER A 34 5.24 0.16 -3.63
N GLY A 35 5.49 0.00 -2.33
CA GLY A 35 5.15 -1.23 -1.61
C GLY A 35 3.64 -1.51 -1.55
N PRO A 36 3.21 -2.78 -1.57
CA PRO A 36 1.80 -3.18 -1.61
C PRO A 36 1.01 -2.86 -0.33
N LEU A 37 1.71 -2.55 0.77
CA LEU A 37 1.10 -2.13 2.04
C LEU A 37 1.07 -0.60 2.20
N HIS A 38 1.50 0.14 1.18
CA HIS A 38 1.47 1.60 1.16
C HIS A 38 0.77 2.07 -0.11
N GLY A 39 1.47 2.78 -1.01
CA GLY A 39 0.90 3.29 -2.25
C GLY A 39 0.49 2.21 -3.25
N GLY A 40 1.19 1.06 -3.28
CA GLY A 40 0.85 -0.06 -4.16
C GLY A 40 -0.46 -0.78 -3.80
N ALA A 41 -1.06 -0.47 -2.66
CA ALA A 41 -2.33 -1.07 -2.25
C ALA A 41 -3.47 -0.79 -3.24
N ASN A 42 -3.43 0.32 -3.98
CA ASN A 42 -4.44 0.66 -4.98
C ASN A 42 -4.43 -0.31 -6.17
N GLU A 43 -3.26 -0.67 -6.69
CA GLU A 43 -3.09 -1.64 -7.77
C GLU A 43 -3.53 -3.02 -7.30
N GLU A 44 -3.18 -3.39 -6.07
CA GLU A 44 -3.59 -4.65 -5.47
C GLU A 44 -5.12 -4.74 -5.29
N VAL A 45 -5.82 -3.62 -5.03
CA VAL A 45 -7.29 -3.58 -5.04
C VAL A 45 -7.82 -3.90 -6.45
N LEU A 46 -7.25 -3.32 -7.50
CA LEU A 46 -7.69 -3.58 -8.88
C LEU A 46 -7.45 -5.03 -9.30
N ARG A 47 -6.29 -5.61 -8.92
CA ARG A 47 -5.97 -7.03 -9.13
C ARG A 47 -6.96 -7.93 -8.38
N MET A 48 -7.22 -7.63 -7.12
CA MET A 48 -8.21 -8.35 -6.29
C MET A 48 -9.61 -8.32 -6.92
N LEU A 49 -10.08 -7.15 -7.37
CA LEU A 49 -11.39 -7.03 -8.04
C LEU A 49 -11.44 -7.82 -9.35
N SER A 50 -10.36 -7.80 -10.12
CA SER A 50 -10.23 -8.58 -11.37
C SER A 50 -10.27 -10.08 -11.11
N GLU A 51 -9.65 -10.55 -10.02
CA GLU A 51 -9.70 -11.95 -9.59
C GLU A 51 -11.08 -12.39 -9.09
N ILE A 52 -11.83 -11.50 -8.42
CA ILE A 52 -13.21 -11.76 -8.00
C ILE A 52 -14.12 -11.90 -9.24
N GLY A 53 -13.91 -11.05 -10.26
CA GLY A 53 -14.54 -11.13 -11.57
C GLY A 53 -16.01 -10.67 -11.59
N SER A 54 -16.87 -11.19 -10.69
CA SER A 54 -18.29 -10.88 -10.63
C SER A 54 -18.85 -10.84 -9.21
N ASN A 55 -20.02 -10.22 -9.03
CA ASN A 55 -20.63 -10.01 -7.71
C ASN A 55 -21.02 -11.33 -7.03
N GLU A 56 -21.35 -12.36 -7.82
CA GLU A 56 -21.73 -13.69 -7.32
C GLU A 56 -20.57 -14.37 -6.57
N ASN A 57 -19.33 -14.01 -6.88
CA ASN A 57 -18.13 -14.58 -6.25
C ASN A 57 -17.73 -13.90 -4.94
N ILE A 58 -18.33 -12.74 -4.61
CA ILE A 58 -18.00 -11.96 -3.40
C ILE A 58 -18.15 -12.78 -2.11
N PRO A 59 -19.25 -13.53 -1.87
CA PRO A 59 -19.40 -14.29 -0.64
C PRO A 59 -18.27 -15.31 -0.42
N GLY A 60 -17.85 -15.99 -1.50
CA GLY A 60 -16.74 -16.97 -1.46
C GLY A 60 -15.40 -16.30 -1.18
N PHE A 61 -15.12 -15.16 -1.81
CA PHE A 61 -13.90 -14.39 -1.57
C PHE A 61 -13.83 -13.89 -0.12
N ILE A 62 -14.92 -13.30 0.39
CA ILE A 62 -14.99 -12.80 1.77
C ILE A 62 -14.81 -13.92 2.79
N GLN A 63 -15.32 -15.13 2.51
CA GLN A 63 -15.08 -16.28 3.38
C GLN A 63 -13.58 -16.63 3.44
N GLN A 64 -12.86 -16.62 2.32
CA GLN A 64 -11.41 -16.87 2.30
C GLN A 64 -10.63 -15.82 3.08
N VAL A 65 -11.03 -14.55 3.02
CA VAL A 65 -10.45 -13.47 3.82
C VAL A 65 -10.67 -13.74 5.31
N LYS A 66 -11.88 -14.10 5.72
CA LYS A 66 -12.21 -14.42 7.13
C LYS A 66 -11.47 -15.66 7.63
N ASP A 67 -11.24 -16.64 6.75
CA ASP A 67 -10.43 -17.82 7.04
C ASP A 67 -8.91 -17.51 7.11
N GLY A 68 -8.50 -16.26 6.85
CA GLY A 68 -7.09 -15.85 6.85
C GLY A 68 -6.28 -16.31 5.63
N LYS A 69 -6.93 -16.85 4.60
CA LYS A 69 -6.27 -17.35 3.37
C LYS A 69 -5.84 -16.22 2.44
N ARG A 70 -6.47 -15.05 2.56
CA ARG A 70 -6.28 -13.88 1.70
C ARG A 70 -6.36 -12.61 2.56
N LYS A 71 -5.62 -11.56 2.18
CA LYS A 71 -5.81 -10.22 2.72
C LYS A 71 -6.91 -9.49 1.95
N LEU A 72 -7.67 -8.65 2.63
CA LEU A 72 -8.61 -7.73 2.01
C LEU A 72 -7.88 -6.42 1.67
N MET A 73 -7.46 -6.28 0.42
CA MET A 73 -6.72 -5.10 -0.03
C MET A 73 -7.63 -3.86 0.01
N GLY A 74 -7.06 -2.70 0.34
CA GLY A 74 -7.81 -1.45 0.57
C GLY A 74 -8.36 -1.29 1.98
N PHE A 75 -8.16 -2.27 2.86
CA PHE A 75 -8.56 -2.24 4.26
C PHE A 75 -7.37 -2.48 5.20
N GLY A 76 -7.45 -1.93 6.41
CA GLY A 76 -6.37 -1.96 7.39
C GLY A 76 -5.54 -0.68 7.30
N HIS A 77 -5.78 0.23 8.25
CA HIS A 77 -5.06 1.49 8.33
C HIS A 77 -4.37 1.57 9.69
N PRO A 78 -3.04 1.47 9.74
CA PRO A 78 -2.28 1.87 10.92
C PRO A 78 -2.20 3.39 10.85
N VAL A 79 -3.17 4.12 11.43
CA VAL A 79 -2.96 5.56 11.63
C VAL A 79 -1.74 5.74 12.51
#